data_AF-A0A965K0B6-F1
#
_entry.id   AF-A0A965K0B6-F1
#
_cell.length_a   1.000
_cell.length_b   1.000
_cell.length_c   1.000
_cell.angle_alpha   90.00
_cell.angle_beta   90.00
_cell.angle_gamma   90.00
#
_symmetry.space_group_name_H-M   'P 1'
#
loop_
_entity.id
_entity.type
_entity.pdbx_description
1 polymer ?
#
loop_
_entity_poly.entity_id
_entity_poly.type
_entity_poly.pdbx_seq_one_letter_code
_entity_poly.pdbx_strand_id
1 'polypeptide(L)' 'MATTTYLVTVSGPDRPGIAASLFAAVSPERYPEVEISDIAQITIRGYLVLCVEITL' A
#
# COMPACT_ATOMS: atom_id res chain seq x y z
N MET A 1 11.96 -20.81 0.64
CA MET A 1 11.57 -20.20 -0.64
C MET A 1 11.98 -18.74 -0.57
N ALA A 2 12.51 -18.17 -1.66
CA ALA A 2 12.88 -16.75 -1.65
C ALA A 2 11.60 -15.94 -1.70
N THR A 3 11.27 -15.32 -0.58
CA THR A 3 10.14 -14.41 -0.45
C THR A 3 10.42 -13.15 -1.26
N THR A 4 9.47 -12.72 -2.09
CA THR A 4 9.66 -11.52 -2.92
C THR A 4 8.95 -10.34 -2.29
N THR A 5 9.71 -9.30 -1.94
CA THR A 5 9.18 -8.09 -1.29
C THR A 5 9.07 -6.95 -2.30
N TYR A 6 7.95 -6.22 -2.26
CA TYR A 6 7.69 -5.04 -3.09
C TYR A 6 7.32 -3.85 -2.23
N LEU A 7 7.80 -2.66 -2.61
CA LEU A 7 7.38 -1.39 -2.04
C LEU A 7 6.44 -0.69 -3.02
N VAL A 8 5.17 -0.58 -2.64
CA VAL A 8 4.14 0.14 -3.41
C VAL A 8 4.02 1.55 -2.88
N THR A 9 4.30 2.54 -3.73
CA THR A 9 4.16 3.96 -3.37
C THR A 9 3.03 4.60 -4.18
N VAL A 10 2.04 5.14 -3.49
CA VAL A 10 0.96 5.95 -4.06
C VAL A 10 1.17 7.39 -3.61
N SER A 11 1.14 8.34 -4.56
CA SER A 11 1.26 9.76 -4.24
C SER A 11 0.29 10.62 -5.06
N GLY A 12 -0.16 11.73 -4.48
CA GLY A 12 -1.12 12.62 -5.12
C GLY A 12 -1.85 13.51 -4.11
N PRO A 13 -2.88 14.26 -4.52
CA PRO A 13 -3.71 15.02 -3.60
C PRO A 13 -4.30 14.10 -2.51
N ASP A 14 -4.21 14.54 -1.25
CA ASP A 14 -4.76 13.79 -0.12
C ASP A 14 -6.30 13.80 -0.21
N ARG A 15 -6.88 12.60 -0.30
CA ARG A 15 -8.32 12.39 -0.43
C ARG A 15 -8.74 11.20 0.44
N PRO A 16 -9.91 11.27 1.08
CA PRO A 16 -10.45 10.14 1.81
C PRO A 16 -10.52 8.88 0.94
N GLY A 17 -10.12 7.74 1.52
CA GLY A 17 -10.27 6.43 0.89
C GLY A 17 -9.08 5.93 0.07
N ILE A 18 -8.02 6.72 -0.15
CA ILE A 18 -6.85 6.27 -0.93
C ILE A 18 -6.23 4.99 -0.32
N ALA A 19 -6.04 4.96 1.01
CA ALA A 19 -5.52 3.77 1.69
C ALA A 19 -6.46 2.56 1.53
N ALA A 20 -7.78 2.76 1.72
CA ALA A 20 -8.76 1.69 1.54
C ALA A 20 -8.76 1.14 0.11
N SER A 21 -8.66 2.01 -0.91
CA SER A 21 -8.54 1.59 -2.30
C SER A 21 -7.25 0.81 -2.57
N LEU A 22 -6.13 1.24 -2.00
CA LEU A 22 -4.85 0.51 -2.12
C LEU A 22 -4.94 -0.87 -1.47
N PHE A 23 -5.42 -0.96 -0.23
CA PHE A 23 -5.55 -2.24 0.48
C PHE A 23 -6.53 -3.18 -0.20
N ALA A 24 -7.64 -2.67 -0.74
CA ALA A 24 -8.56 -3.48 -1.54
C ALA A 24 -7.88 -4.02 -2.82
N ALA A 25 -7.01 -3.21 -3.45
CA ALA A 25 -6.30 -3.62 -4.67
C ALA A 25 -5.28 -4.75 -4.44
N VAL A 26 -4.71 -4.83 -3.24
CA VAL A 26 -3.74 -5.86 -2.81
C VAL A 26 -4.33 -6.88 -1.81
N SER A 27 -5.65 -6.91 -1.66
CA SER A 27 -6.34 -7.72 -0.65
C SER A 27 -6.03 -9.22 -0.81
N PRO A 28 -5.92 -9.98 0.31
CA PRO A 28 -5.85 -11.44 0.29
C PRO A 28 -7.02 -12.12 -0.43
N GLU A 29 -8.18 -11.45 -0.53
CA GLU A 29 -9.31 -11.96 -1.32
C GLU A 29 -8.97 -12.08 -2.81
N ARG A 30 -8.08 -11.20 -3.30
CA ARG A 30 -7.62 -11.16 -4.69
C ARG A 30 -6.29 -11.88 -4.89
N TYR A 31 -5.41 -11.81 -3.89
CA TYR A 31 -4.08 -12.38 -3.88
C TYR A 31 -3.82 -13.05 -2.52
N PRO A 32 -4.26 -14.31 -2.30
CA PRO A 32 -4.17 -15.00 -1.01
C PRO A 32 -2.76 -15.12 -0.42
N GLU A 33 -1.75 -15.06 -1.28
CA GLU A 33 -0.33 -15.11 -0.94
C GLU A 33 0.26 -13.76 -0.52
N VAL A 34 -0.45 -12.64 -0.73
CA VAL A 34 0.03 -11.30 -0.38
C VAL A 34 -0.11 -11.05 1.11
N GLU A 35 1.00 -10.71 1.75
CA GLU A 35 1.04 -10.15 3.10
C GLU A 35 1.49 -8.69 3.06
N ILE A 36 0.81 -7.81 3.81
CA ILE A 36 1.26 -6.43 4.03
C ILE A 36 2.19 -6.44 5.25
N SER A 37 3.47 -6.16 5.05
CA SER A 37 4.50 -6.25 6.10
C SER A 37 4.82 -4.91 6.77
N ASP A 38 4.68 -3.79 6.06
CA ASP A 38 4.91 -2.44 6.61
C ASP A 38 4.08 -1.36 5.89
N ILE A 39 3.75 -0.29 6.62
CA ILE A 39 2.96 0.83 6.11
C ILE A 39 3.52 2.15 6.66
N ALA A 40 3.87 3.07 5.76
CA ALA A 40 4.23 4.43 6.10
C ALA A 40 3.38 5.44 5.32
N GLN A 41 2.89 6.47 6.02
CA GLN A 41 2.09 7.52 5.42
C GLN A 41 2.60 8.89 5.85
N ILE A 42 2.71 9.81 4.89
CA ILE A 42 2.98 11.23 5.15
C ILE A 42 2.07 12.10 4.30
N THR A 43 1.58 13.20 4.89
CA THR A 43 0.88 14.26 4.16
C THR A 43 1.73 15.53 4.17
N ILE A 44 2.02 16.08 2.98
CA ILE A 44 2.81 17.29 2.78
C ILE A 44 1.96 18.32 2.07
N ARG A 45 1.55 19.39 2.77
CA ARG A 45 0.74 20.48 2.20
C ARG A 45 -0.50 20.01 1.41
N GLY A 46 -1.18 18.98 1.91
CA GLY A 46 -2.37 18.40 1.26
C GLY A 46 -2.08 17.39 0.15
N TYR A 47 -0.84 16.95 -0.01
CA TYR A 47 -0.46 15.81 -0.86
C TYR A 47 -0.09 14.62 0.01
N LEU A 48 -0.64 13.46 -0.31
CA LEU A 48 -0.36 12.18 0.30
C LEU A 48 0.85 11.53 -0.38
N VAL A 49 1.69 10.88 0.43
CA VAL A 49 2.59 9.80 0.03
C VAL A 49 2.29 8.61 0.95
N LEU A 50 1.80 7.53 0.37
CA LEU A 50 1.47 6.28 1.04
C LEU A 50 2.38 5.18 0.51
N CYS A 51 3.16 4.59 1.40
CA CYS A 51 4.08 3.50 1.13
C CYS A 51 3.55 2.24 1.82
N VAL A 52 3.41 1.16 1.07
CA VAL A 52 2.99 -0.16 1.58
C VAL A 52 4.00 -1.19 1.11
N GLU A 53 4.63 -1.88 2.06
CA GLU A 53 5.44 -3.04 1.77
C GLU A 53 4.55 -4.27 1.69
N ILE A 54 4.69 -5.03 0.62
CA ILE A 54 3.99 -6.30 0.42
C ILE A 54 4.97 -7.42 0.12
N THR A 55 4.58 -8.61 0.51
CA THR A 55 5.39 -9.81 0.47
C THR A 55 4.62 -10.93 -0.24
N LEU A 56 5.27 -11.64 -1.18
CA LEU A 56 4.76 -12.80 -1.94
C LEU A 56 5.54 -14.08 -1.63
#